data_AF-A0A933APS3-F1
#
_entry.id   AF-A0A933APS3-F1
#
_cell.length_a   1.000
_cell.length_b   1.000
_cell.length_c   1.000
_cell.angle_alpha   90.00
_cell.angle_beta   90.00
_cell.angle_gamma   90.00
#
_symmetry.space_group_name_H-M   'P 1'
#
loop_
_entity.id
_entity.type
_entity.pdbx_description
1 polymer ?
#
loop_
_entity_poly.entity_id
_entity_poly.type
_entity_poly.pdbx_seq_one_letter_code
_entity_poly.pdbx_strand_id
1 'polypeptide(L)'
;MESPARGVRFIHGGIRSEAAGIAEAAATLDPHNGDQVARLKDRLAFLRKVAKTHNDNEEAVIYNALDAKRPQLTVPYRLDHQAADSAIAEAEETLLRLHGAEDRSARAELARLLARQTAALSAITALYIGKEEQHLVPLQEQYFTVEEQAANGGRVVGSFGPQLLVQVMVWLLRMQTVDEREDMLRTLTVMPPAQFAALAGWSKAGLPADEWAELVRRVPQLASV
;
A
#
# COMPACT_ATOMS: atom_id res chain seq x y z
N MET A 1 -5.42 -22.39 -8.29
CA MET A 1 -5.47 -20.93 -8.51
C MET A 1 -5.60 -20.33 -7.12
N GLU A 2 -4.70 -19.44 -6.71
CA GLU A 2 -4.91 -18.70 -5.46
C GLU A 2 -6.19 -17.87 -5.58
N SER A 3 -6.94 -17.74 -4.48
CA SER A 3 -8.18 -16.97 -4.42
C SER A 3 -7.97 -15.52 -4.91
N PRO A 4 -8.89 -14.95 -5.70
CA PRO A 4 -8.83 -13.53 -6.07
C PRO A 4 -8.76 -12.58 -4.87
N ALA A 5 -9.36 -12.93 -3.73
CA ALA A 5 -9.29 -12.13 -2.51
C ALA A 5 -7.85 -11.98 -1.98
N ARG A 6 -6.97 -12.95 -2.25
CA ARG A 6 -5.56 -12.89 -1.85
C ARG A 6 -4.73 -11.88 -2.64
N GLY A 7 -5.27 -11.33 -3.74
CA GLY A 7 -4.59 -10.27 -4.51
C GLY A 7 -4.34 -9.00 -3.69
N VAL A 8 -5.08 -8.79 -2.61
CA VAL A 8 -4.90 -7.64 -1.69
C VAL A 8 -3.50 -7.60 -1.06
N ARG A 9 -2.82 -8.75 -0.96
CA ARG A 9 -1.46 -8.86 -0.40
C ARG A 9 -0.45 -7.94 -1.09
N PHE A 10 -0.64 -7.62 -2.37
CA PHE A 10 0.29 -6.77 -3.11
C PHE A 10 0.25 -5.33 -2.60
N ILE A 11 -0.95 -4.75 -2.51
CA ILE A 11 -1.13 -3.39 -2.00
C ILE A 11 -0.78 -3.31 -0.51
N HIS A 12 -1.15 -4.34 0.26
CA HIS A 12 -0.77 -4.49 1.66
C HIS A 12 0.75 -4.54 1.87
N GLY A 13 1.47 -5.32 1.07
CA GLY A 13 2.92 -5.40 1.10
C GLY A 13 3.57 -4.05 0.82
N GLY A 14 3.06 -3.30 -0.16
CA GLY A 14 3.53 -1.95 -0.47
C GLY A 14 3.33 -0.97 0.70
N ILE A 15 2.11 -0.91 1.26
CA ILE A 15 1.77 -0.01 2.37
C ILE A 15 2.64 -0.33 3.59
N ARG A 16 2.76 -1.62 3.93
CA ARG A 16 3.57 -2.11 5.06
C ARG A 16 5.05 -1.75 4.89
N SER A 17 5.60 -1.99 3.71
CA SER A 17 7.01 -1.71 3.41
C SER A 17 7.31 -0.22 3.41
N GLU A 18 6.40 0.62 2.92
CA GLU A 18 6.61 2.07 2.90
C GLU A 18 6.48 2.67 4.30
N ALA A 19 5.55 2.20 5.13
CA ALA A 19 5.45 2.60 6.53
C ALA A 19 6.76 2.27 7.29
N ALA A 20 7.31 1.08 7.08
CA ALA A 20 8.60 0.69 7.66
C ALA A 20 9.76 1.56 7.15
N GLY A 21 9.85 1.76 5.83
CA GLY A 21 10.89 2.59 5.22
C GLY A 21 10.80 4.08 5.59
N ILE A 22 9.61 4.59 5.92
CA ILE A 22 9.41 5.93 6.48
C ILE A 22 9.94 5.99 7.91
N ALA A 23 9.67 4.97 8.74
CA ALA A 23 10.17 4.90 10.11
C ALA A 23 11.71 4.85 10.16
N GLU A 24 12.34 4.06 9.28
CA GLU A 24 13.81 4.00 9.14
C GLU A 24 14.41 5.34 8.71
N ALA A 25 13.78 6.00 7.72
CA ALA A 25 14.21 7.32 7.27
C ALA A 25 14.05 8.39 8.36
N ALA A 26 12.97 8.34 9.15
CA ALA A 26 12.74 9.26 10.26
C ALA A 26 13.74 9.04 11.42
N ALA A 27 14.12 7.78 11.68
CA ALA A 27 15.08 7.44 12.73
C ALA A 27 16.51 7.94 12.45
N THR A 28 16.87 8.08 11.18
CA THR A 28 18.19 8.52 10.71
C THR A 28 18.20 9.93 10.12
N LEU A 29 17.07 10.63 10.19
CA LEU A 29 16.87 11.97 9.62
C LEU A 29 17.84 12.98 10.23
N ASP A 30 18.60 13.67 9.38
CA ASP A 30 19.21 14.95 9.77
C ASP A 30 18.14 16.04 9.71
N PRO A 31 17.69 16.56 10.87
CA PRO A 31 16.62 17.54 10.91
C PRO A 31 17.03 18.88 10.30
N HIS A 32 18.30 19.14 10.01
CA HIS A 32 18.76 20.35 9.36
C HIS A 32 18.94 20.18 7.85
N ASN A 33 18.80 18.95 7.34
CA ASN A 33 18.84 18.67 5.91
C ASN A 33 17.43 18.86 5.30
N GLY A 34 17.21 20.02 4.69
CA GLY A 34 15.92 20.38 4.08
C GLY A 34 15.43 19.37 3.05
N ASP A 35 16.35 18.76 2.28
CA ASP A 35 16.01 17.79 1.25
C ASP A 35 15.54 16.46 1.86
N GLN A 36 16.14 16.00 2.96
CA GLN A 36 15.67 14.80 3.65
C GLN A 36 14.27 15.02 4.25
N VAL A 37 14.03 16.18 4.86
CA VAL A 37 12.72 16.56 5.42
C VAL A 37 11.66 16.63 4.31
N ALA A 38 11.98 17.26 3.18
CA ALA A 38 11.08 17.35 2.03
C ALA A 38 10.74 15.98 1.44
N ARG A 39 11.75 15.12 1.22
CA ARG A 39 11.53 13.75 0.73
C ARG A 39 10.65 12.93 1.68
N LEU A 40 10.88 13.02 2.99
CA LEU A 40 10.07 12.30 3.96
C LEU A 40 8.61 12.78 3.95
N LYS A 41 8.39 14.08 3.71
CA LYS A 41 7.05 14.66 3.57
C LYS A 41 6.33 14.14 2.35
N ASP A 42 7.00 14.10 1.21
CA ASP A 42 6.41 13.58 -0.03
C ASP A 42 6.07 12.08 0.10
N ARG A 43 6.95 11.31 0.72
CA ARG A 43 6.71 9.88 1.03
C ARG A 43 5.51 9.67 1.92
N LEU A 44 5.42 10.39 3.04
CA LEU A 44 4.30 10.27 3.98
C LEU A 44 2.97 10.71 3.35
N ALA A 45 2.96 11.79 2.57
CA ALA A 45 1.78 12.26 1.84
C ALA A 45 1.33 11.23 0.77
N PHE A 46 2.29 10.60 0.08
CA PHE A 46 1.98 9.54 -0.87
C PHE A 46 1.42 8.30 -0.17
N LEU A 47 2.04 7.85 0.93
CA LEU A 47 1.51 6.75 1.75
C LEU A 47 0.08 7.06 2.22
N ARG A 48 -0.17 8.26 2.76
CA ARG A 48 -1.52 8.70 3.17
C ARG A 48 -2.52 8.58 2.03
N LYS A 49 -2.17 9.08 0.85
CA LYS A 49 -3.05 9.04 -0.33
C LYS A 49 -3.38 7.60 -0.72
N VAL A 50 -2.38 6.72 -0.78
CA VAL A 50 -2.56 5.32 -1.18
C VAL A 50 -3.34 4.55 -0.12
N ALA A 51 -2.92 4.59 1.14
CA ALA A 51 -3.55 3.87 2.25
C ALA A 51 -5.00 4.31 2.43
N LYS A 52 -5.27 5.63 2.41
CA LYS A 52 -6.64 6.13 2.53
C LYS A 52 -7.52 5.69 1.36
N THR A 53 -7.02 5.78 0.13
CA THR A 53 -7.79 5.33 -1.05
C THR A 53 -8.06 3.83 -0.98
N HIS A 54 -7.07 3.02 -0.56
CA HIS A 54 -7.25 1.58 -0.34
C HIS A 54 -8.33 1.32 0.72
N ASN A 55 -8.13 1.83 1.94
CA ASN A 55 -8.98 1.59 3.11
C ASN A 55 -10.44 2.04 2.85
N ASP A 56 -10.65 3.26 2.34
CA ASP A 56 -12.01 3.79 2.09
C ASP A 56 -12.79 2.91 1.11
N ASN A 57 -12.11 2.38 0.08
CA ASN A 57 -12.75 1.59 -0.96
C ASN A 57 -12.92 0.12 -0.56
N GLU A 58 -11.96 -0.44 0.17
CA GLU A 58 -12.13 -1.74 0.82
C GLU A 58 -13.33 -1.72 1.78
N GLU A 59 -13.45 -0.65 2.57
CA GLU A 59 -14.59 -0.44 3.45
C GLU A 59 -15.93 -0.32 2.71
N ALA A 60 -15.95 0.48 1.65
CA ALA A 60 -17.16 0.72 0.87
C ALA A 60 -17.64 -0.53 0.12
N VAL A 61 -16.71 -1.40 -0.31
CA VAL A 61 -16.99 -2.54 -1.16
C VAL A 61 -16.99 -3.86 -0.38
N ILE A 62 -15.85 -4.22 0.21
CA ILE A 62 -15.64 -5.54 0.81
C ILE A 62 -16.28 -5.58 2.19
N TYR A 63 -16.06 -4.57 3.03
CA TYR A 63 -16.53 -4.62 4.42
C TYR A 63 -18.05 -4.54 4.48
N ASN A 64 -18.65 -3.64 3.70
CA ASN A 64 -20.11 -3.58 3.57
C ASN A 64 -20.71 -4.89 3.05
N ALA A 65 -20.08 -5.55 2.08
CA ALA A 65 -20.55 -6.83 1.57
C ALA A 65 -20.45 -7.94 2.63
N LEU A 66 -19.39 -7.94 3.43
CA LEU A 66 -19.22 -8.88 4.56
C LEU A 66 -20.23 -8.60 5.69
N ASP A 67 -20.47 -7.33 6.03
CA ASP A 67 -21.44 -6.94 7.04
C ASP A 67 -22.88 -7.31 6.63
N ALA A 68 -23.18 -7.32 5.33
CA ALA A 68 -24.45 -7.82 4.81
C ALA A 68 -24.62 -9.34 5.01
N LYS A 69 -23.53 -10.11 5.08
CA LYS A 69 -23.55 -11.55 5.41
C LYS A 69 -23.58 -11.79 6.92
N ARG A 70 -22.85 -10.98 7.69
CA ARG A 70 -22.83 -11.00 9.16
C ARG A 70 -22.76 -9.58 9.71
N PRO A 71 -23.85 -9.05 10.29
CA PRO A 71 -23.87 -7.69 10.80
C PRO A 71 -22.73 -7.41 11.79
N GLN A 72 -22.07 -6.26 11.61
CA GLN A 72 -20.98 -5.74 12.46
C GLN A 72 -19.68 -6.57 12.45
N LEU A 73 -19.52 -7.50 11.51
CA LEU A 73 -18.31 -8.31 11.36
C LEU A 73 -17.06 -7.43 11.20
N THR A 74 -17.19 -6.32 10.46
CA THR A 74 -16.02 -5.51 10.06
C THR A 74 -15.69 -4.36 11.00
N VAL A 75 -16.51 -4.10 12.03
CA VAL A 75 -16.32 -2.99 12.97
C VAL A 75 -14.89 -2.93 13.54
N PRO A 76 -14.27 -4.04 13.98
CA PRO A 76 -12.92 -4.01 14.52
C PRO A 76 -11.86 -3.59 13.49
N TYR A 77 -12.05 -3.87 12.20
CA TYR A 77 -11.07 -3.56 11.14
C TYR A 77 -11.15 -2.08 10.75
N ARG A 78 -12.36 -1.49 10.78
CA ARG A 78 -12.55 -0.04 10.59
C ARG A 78 -11.87 0.78 11.69
N LEU A 79 -11.91 0.30 12.93
CA LEU A 79 -11.19 0.93 14.04
C LEU A 79 -9.68 0.89 13.82
N ASP A 80 -9.16 -0.21 13.26
CA ASP A 80 -7.74 -0.30 12.94
C ASP A 80 -7.34 0.68 11.81
N HIS A 81 -8.16 0.80 10.75
CA HIS A 81 -7.98 1.82 9.72
C HIS A 81 -7.97 3.23 10.30
N GLN A 82 -8.91 3.55 11.20
CA GLN A 82 -8.96 4.85 11.87
C GLN A 82 -7.70 5.12 12.70
N ALA A 83 -7.21 4.13 13.43
CA ALA A 83 -5.97 4.25 14.20
C ALA A 83 -4.76 4.54 13.31
N ALA A 84 -4.65 3.85 12.16
CA ALA A 84 -3.60 4.11 11.17
C ALA A 84 -3.71 5.52 10.57
N ASP A 85 -4.91 5.95 10.18
CA ASP A 85 -5.19 7.28 9.63
C ASP A 85 -4.83 8.41 10.61
N SER A 86 -5.13 8.22 11.90
CA SER A 86 -4.73 9.14 12.97
C SER A 86 -3.21 9.20 13.14
N ALA A 87 -2.53 8.04 13.17
CA ALA A 87 -1.07 7.99 13.30
C ALA A 87 -0.35 8.68 12.12
N ILE A 88 -0.87 8.53 10.89
CA ILE A 88 -0.36 9.26 9.72
C ILE A 88 -0.55 10.77 9.90
N ALA A 89 -1.75 11.21 10.31
CA ALA A 89 -2.05 12.63 10.47
C ALA A 89 -1.15 13.30 11.54
N GLU A 90 -0.92 12.61 12.66
CA GLU A 90 -0.02 13.09 13.72
C GLU A 90 1.43 13.23 13.23
N ALA A 91 1.92 12.27 12.44
CA ALA A 91 3.25 12.34 11.85
C ALA A 91 3.37 13.47 10.82
N GLU A 92 2.34 13.70 10.00
CA GLU A 92 2.29 14.81 9.03
C GLU A 92 2.33 16.17 9.75
N GLU A 93 1.58 16.32 10.83
CA GLU A 93 1.58 17.55 11.63
C GLU A 93 2.98 17.84 12.21
N THR A 94 3.61 16.84 12.82
CA THR A 94 4.98 16.99 13.35
C THR A 94 5.97 17.34 12.26
N LEU A 95 5.83 16.75 11.07
CA LEU A 95 6.70 17.02 9.94
C LEU A 95 6.51 18.42 9.36
N LEU A 96 5.28 18.93 9.32
CA LEU A 96 4.98 20.31 8.96
C LEU A 96 5.62 21.30 9.96
N ARG A 97 5.51 21.00 11.26
CA ARG A 97 6.16 21.79 12.33
C ARG A 97 7.69 21.75 12.19
N LEU A 98 8.27 20.59 11.88
CA LEU A 98 9.71 20.44 11.65
C LEU A 98 10.16 21.27 10.44
N HIS A 99 9.38 21.27 9.36
CA HIS A 99 9.70 22.03 8.16
C HIS A 99 9.72 23.55 8.44
N GLY A 100 8.77 24.06 9.22
CA GLY A 100 8.66 25.49 9.55
C GLY A 100 9.51 25.99 10.73
N ALA A 101 10.15 25.11 11.50
CA ALA A 101 10.94 25.50 12.67
C ALA A 101 12.32 26.04 12.28
N GLU A 102 12.70 27.22 12.77
CA GLU A 102 14.03 27.81 12.55
C GLU A 102 15.05 27.42 13.63
N ASP A 103 14.59 27.25 14.87
CA ASP A 103 15.46 26.92 16.01
C ASP A 103 16.01 25.50 15.92
N ARG A 104 17.33 25.35 16.12
CA ARG A 104 18.01 24.05 15.98
C ARG A 104 17.56 23.04 17.04
N SER A 105 17.32 23.49 18.28
CA SER A 105 16.90 22.60 19.37
C SER A 105 15.49 22.08 19.15
N ALA A 106 14.56 22.97 18.76
CA ALA A 106 13.19 22.62 18.41
C ALA A 106 13.13 21.61 17.25
N ARG A 107 13.95 21.81 16.20
CA ARG A 107 14.05 20.85 15.08
C ARG A 107 14.53 19.48 15.55
N ALA A 108 15.51 19.41 16.44
CA ALA A 108 16.00 18.15 16.99
C ALA A 108 14.95 17.42 17.85
N GLU A 109 14.14 18.16 18.62
CA GLU A 109 13.05 17.58 19.39
C GLU A 109 11.92 17.04 18.50
N LEU A 110 11.50 17.82 17.50
CA LEU A 110 10.48 17.44 16.53
C LEU A 110 10.90 16.19 15.73
N ALA A 111 12.17 16.07 15.37
CA ALA A 111 12.68 14.87 14.69
C ALA A 111 12.61 13.61 15.56
N ARG A 112 12.93 13.72 16.86
CA ARG A 112 12.76 12.59 17.79
C ARG A 112 11.29 12.22 17.98
N LEU A 113 10.40 13.20 18.02
CA LEU A 113 8.95 12.94 18.08
C LEU A 113 8.49 12.23 16.81
N LEU A 114 8.88 12.72 15.63
CA LEU A 114 8.56 12.14 14.34
C LEU A 114 9.07 10.69 14.23
N ALA A 115 10.29 10.41 14.68
CA ALA A 115 10.83 9.05 14.70
C ALA A 115 9.98 8.10 15.56
N ARG A 116 9.48 8.55 16.73
CA ARG A 116 8.56 7.76 17.56
C ARG A 116 7.20 7.55 16.89
N GLN A 117 6.62 8.59 16.31
CA GLN A 117 5.32 8.52 15.65
C GLN A 117 5.35 7.61 14.42
N THR A 118 6.39 7.71 13.60
CA THR A 118 6.55 6.86 12.42
C THR A 118 6.87 5.40 12.78
N ALA A 119 7.61 5.14 13.85
CA ALA A 119 7.76 3.79 14.39
C ALA A 119 6.42 3.19 14.87
N ALA A 120 5.59 3.99 15.56
CA ALA A 120 4.25 3.57 15.96
C ALA A 120 3.34 3.31 14.75
N LEU A 121 3.35 4.20 13.75
CA LEU A 121 2.66 4.01 12.47
C LEU A 121 3.06 2.69 11.82
N SER A 122 4.36 2.42 11.68
CA SER A 122 4.84 1.16 11.10
C SER A 122 4.31 -0.06 11.85
N ALA A 123 4.26 -0.03 13.19
CA ALA A 123 3.75 -1.12 13.99
C ALA A 123 2.23 -1.30 13.83
N ILE A 124 1.45 -0.20 13.90
CA ILE A 124 0.00 -0.20 13.69
C ILE A 124 -0.32 -0.77 12.31
N THR A 125 0.40 -0.31 11.27
CA THR A 125 0.24 -0.78 9.90
C THR A 125 0.48 -2.27 9.76
N ALA A 126 1.58 -2.79 10.33
CA ALA A 126 1.87 -4.22 10.28
C ALA A 126 0.78 -5.06 10.97
N LEU A 127 0.24 -4.57 12.09
CA LEU A 127 -0.79 -5.28 12.86
C LEU A 127 -2.12 -5.38 12.12
N TYR A 128 -2.65 -4.26 11.61
CA TYR A 128 -3.97 -4.29 10.97
C TYR A 128 -3.94 -5.06 9.65
N ILE A 129 -2.89 -4.87 8.85
CA ILE A 129 -2.69 -5.62 7.61
C ILE A 129 -2.58 -7.12 7.90
N GLY A 130 -1.82 -7.50 8.92
CA GLY A 130 -1.70 -8.90 9.34
C GLY A 130 -3.04 -9.48 9.75
N LYS A 131 -3.85 -8.72 10.49
CA LYS A 131 -5.20 -9.13 10.92
C LYS A 131 -6.14 -9.31 9.72
N GLU A 132 -6.11 -8.42 8.74
CA GLU A 132 -6.90 -8.55 7.52
C GLU A 132 -6.50 -9.78 6.71
N GLU A 133 -5.20 -9.96 6.46
CA GLU A 133 -4.68 -11.10 5.70
C GLU A 133 -4.97 -12.44 6.38
N GLN A 134 -4.91 -12.50 7.72
CA GLN A 134 -5.12 -13.73 8.48
C GLN A 134 -6.59 -14.04 8.75
N HIS A 135 -7.46 -13.03 8.84
CA HIS A 135 -8.85 -13.23 9.24
C HIS A 135 -9.85 -12.77 8.17
N LEU A 136 -9.70 -11.54 7.66
CA LEU A 136 -10.68 -10.97 6.75
C LEU A 136 -10.62 -11.63 5.36
N VAL A 137 -9.43 -11.89 4.83
CA VAL A 137 -9.25 -12.55 3.54
C VAL A 137 -9.86 -13.97 3.55
N PRO A 138 -9.61 -14.84 4.56
CA PRO A 138 -10.34 -16.11 4.67
C PRO A 138 -11.86 -15.96 4.78
N LEU A 139 -12.37 -14.91 5.41
CA LEU A 139 -13.82 -14.66 5.45
C LEU A 139 -14.36 -14.30 4.05
N GLN A 140 -13.59 -13.58 3.23
CA GLN A 140 -13.96 -13.38 1.83
C GLN A 140 -13.99 -14.71 1.05
N GLU A 141 -13.00 -15.57 1.26
CA GLU A 141 -12.96 -16.92 0.67
C GLU A 141 -14.16 -17.78 1.09
N GLN A 142 -14.64 -17.59 2.33
CA GLN A 142 -15.77 -18.33 2.88
C GLN A 142 -17.13 -17.82 2.38
N TYR A 143 -17.33 -16.51 2.28
CA TYR A 143 -18.65 -15.92 2.05
C TYR A 143 -18.95 -15.55 0.60
N PHE A 144 -17.93 -15.50 -0.27
CA PHE A 144 -18.07 -15.07 -1.65
C PHE A 144 -17.55 -16.14 -2.61
N THR A 145 -18.22 -16.29 -3.76
CA THR A 145 -17.69 -17.10 -4.87
C THR A 145 -16.44 -16.46 -5.46
N VAL A 146 -15.69 -17.22 -6.28
CA VAL A 146 -14.50 -16.70 -6.97
C VAL A 146 -14.84 -15.49 -7.84
N GLU A 147 -16.00 -15.52 -8.50
CA GLU A 147 -16.50 -14.42 -9.34
C GLU A 147 -16.84 -13.18 -8.51
N GLU A 148 -17.49 -13.38 -7.35
CA GLU A 148 -17.79 -12.28 -6.42
C GLU A 148 -16.51 -11.67 -5.85
N GLN A 149 -15.52 -12.49 -5.47
CA GLN A 149 -14.21 -12.02 -5.00
C GLN A 149 -13.50 -11.19 -6.07
N ALA A 150 -13.46 -11.68 -7.32
CA ALA A 150 -12.87 -10.96 -8.43
C ALA A 150 -13.59 -9.63 -8.73
N ALA A 151 -14.94 -9.64 -8.68
CA ALA A 151 -15.73 -8.43 -8.87
C ALA A 151 -15.51 -7.41 -7.74
N ASN A 152 -15.42 -7.86 -6.48
CA ASN A 152 -15.14 -7.00 -5.33
C ASN A 152 -13.74 -6.37 -5.47
N GLY A 153 -12.70 -7.19 -5.71
CA GLY A 153 -11.33 -6.71 -5.90
C GLY A 153 -11.20 -5.76 -7.09
N GLY A 154 -11.87 -6.06 -8.21
CA GLY A 154 -11.89 -5.18 -9.39
C GLY A 154 -12.51 -3.80 -9.10
N ARG A 155 -13.56 -3.73 -8.27
CA ARG A 155 -14.14 -2.44 -7.84
C ARG A 155 -13.18 -1.65 -6.96
N VAL A 156 -12.48 -2.31 -6.03
CA VAL A 156 -11.45 -1.67 -5.19
C VAL A 156 -10.32 -1.13 -6.06
N VAL A 157 -9.76 -1.93 -6.97
CA VAL A 157 -8.69 -1.47 -7.89
C VAL A 157 -9.17 -0.32 -8.78
N GLY A 158 -10.39 -0.41 -9.32
CA GLY A 158 -10.97 0.63 -10.18
C GLY A 158 -11.14 1.99 -9.49
N SER A 159 -11.27 2.00 -8.17
CA SER A 159 -11.48 3.23 -7.38
C SER A 159 -10.27 4.16 -7.32
N PHE A 160 -9.06 3.66 -7.56
CA PHE A 160 -7.85 4.48 -7.62
C PHE A 160 -7.91 5.47 -8.81
N GLY A 161 -8.69 5.15 -9.84
CA GLY A 161 -8.68 5.89 -11.10
C GLY A 161 -7.35 5.73 -11.87
N PRO A 162 -7.33 6.01 -13.17
CA PRO A 162 -6.22 5.64 -14.05
C PRO A 162 -4.89 6.33 -13.66
N GLN A 163 -4.95 7.59 -13.24
CA GLN A 163 -3.76 8.41 -12.96
C GLN A 163 -3.02 7.96 -11.69
N LEU A 164 -3.76 7.63 -10.62
CA LEU A 164 -3.16 7.14 -9.38
C LEU A 164 -2.80 5.66 -9.51
N LEU A 165 -3.60 4.86 -10.22
CA LEU A 165 -3.32 3.44 -10.41
C LEU A 165 -1.95 3.22 -11.08
N VAL A 166 -1.58 4.01 -12.09
CA VAL A 166 -0.24 3.94 -12.69
C VAL A 166 0.86 4.21 -11.66
N GLN A 167 0.69 5.24 -10.83
CA GLN A 167 1.66 5.61 -9.79
C GLN A 167 1.79 4.49 -8.74
N VAL A 168 0.67 3.93 -8.31
CA VAL A 168 0.62 2.82 -7.35
C VAL A 168 1.29 1.59 -7.94
N MET A 169 1.02 1.23 -9.20
CA MET A 169 1.65 0.06 -9.83
C MET A 169 3.17 0.17 -9.89
N VAL A 170 3.70 1.32 -10.35
CA VAL A 170 5.15 1.55 -10.39
C VAL A 170 5.76 1.55 -8.99
N TRP A 171 5.07 2.16 -8.03
CA TRP A 171 5.50 2.17 -6.64
C TRP A 171 5.51 0.76 -6.03
N LEU A 172 4.46 -0.05 -6.21
CA LEU A 172 4.37 -1.42 -5.70
C LEU A 172 5.52 -2.29 -6.17
N LEU A 173 5.85 -2.21 -7.47
CA LEU A 173 6.99 -2.93 -8.01
C LEU A 173 8.28 -2.55 -7.29
N ARG A 174 8.52 -1.27 -7.02
CA ARG A 174 9.73 -0.82 -6.31
C ARG A 174 9.78 -1.29 -4.85
N MET A 175 8.62 -1.40 -4.20
CA MET A 175 8.53 -1.84 -2.80
C MET A 175 8.67 -3.35 -2.62
N GLN A 176 8.52 -4.13 -3.69
CA GLN A 176 8.52 -5.59 -3.65
C GLN A 176 9.88 -6.18 -4.06
N THR A 177 10.19 -7.35 -3.50
CA THR A 177 11.29 -8.21 -3.95
C THR A 177 11.00 -8.80 -5.33
N VAL A 178 12.03 -9.33 -6.01
CA VAL A 178 11.85 -9.96 -7.33
C VAL A 178 10.84 -11.12 -7.31
N ASP A 179 10.81 -11.89 -6.22
CA ASP A 179 9.89 -13.03 -6.06
C ASP A 179 8.44 -12.55 -5.86
N GLU A 180 8.22 -11.49 -5.08
CA GLU A 180 6.90 -10.89 -4.90
C GLU A 180 6.38 -10.21 -6.18
N ARG A 181 7.27 -9.59 -6.96
CA ARG A 181 6.93 -9.02 -8.27
C ARG A 181 6.55 -10.12 -9.25
N GLU A 182 7.27 -11.24 -9.25
CA GLU A 182 6.94 -12.40 -10.07
C GLU A 182 5.52 -12.89 -9.74
N ASP A 183 5.22 -13.09 -8.46
CA ASP A 183 3.88 -13.51 -8.03
C ASP A 183 2.81 -12.50 -8.46
N MET A 184 3.06 -11.20 -8.29
CA MET A 184 2.13 -10.16 -8.74
C MET A 184 1.89 -10.25 -10.25
N LEU A 185 2.95 -10.30 -11.05
CA LEU A 185 2.83 -10.33 -12.50
C LEU A 185 2.20 -11.63 -13.01
N ARG A 186 2.39 -12.76 -12.32
CA ARG A 186 1.65 -14.00 -12.62
C ARG A 186 0.14 -13.81 -12.43
N THR A 187 -0.30 -13.08 -11.40
CA THR A 187 -1.75 -12.78 -11.25
C THR A 187 -2.30 -11.90 -12.37
N LEU A 188 -1.46 -11.05 -12.99
CA LEU A 188 -1.90 -10.26 -14.15
C LEU A 188 -2.16 -11.14 -15.39
N THR A 189 -1.43 -12.25 -15.55
CA THR A 189 -1.54 -13.11 -16.75
C THR A 189 -2.91 -13.78 -16.91
N VAL A 190 -3.69 -13.86 -15.84
CA VAL A 190 -5.05 -14.43 -15.85
C VAL A 190 -6.14 -13.36 -16.02
N MET A 191 -5.78 -12.08 -16.09
CA MET A 191 -6.72 -10.99 -16.35
C MET A 191 -7.12 -10.92 -17.84
N PRO A 192 -8.25 -10.25 -18.16
CA PRO A 192 -8.61 -9.95 -19.55
C PRO A 192 -7.45 -9.30 -20.32
N PRO A 193 -7.23 -9.64 -21.61
CA PRO A 193 -6.03 -9.24 -22.37
C PRO A 193 -5.73 -7.74 -22.36
N ALA A 194 -6.75 -6.89 -22.44
CA ALA A 194 -6.58 -5.44 -22.41
C ALA A 194 -6.07 -4.93 -21.05
N GLN A 195 -6.53 -5.54 -19.95
CA GLN A 195 -6.10 -5.19 -18.59
C GLN A 195 -4.69 -5.71 -18.32
N PHE A 196 -4.40 -6.94 -18.76
CA PHE A 196 -3.04 -7.49 -18.72
C PHE A 196 -2.05 -6.58 -19.46
N ALA A 197 -2.33 -6.24 -20.72
CA ALA A 197 -1.44 -5.40 -21.52
C ALA A 197 -1.21 -4.02 -20.89
N ALA A 198 -2.25 -3.39 -20.33
CA ALA A 198 -2.13 -2.10 -19.65
C ALA A 198 -1.25 -2.20 -18.39
N LEU A 199 -1.57 -3.13 -17.48
CA LEU A 199 -0.87 -3.26 -16.19
C LEU A 199 0.57 -3.76 -16.36
N ALA A 200 0.81 -4.71 -17.26
CA ALA A 200 2.15 -5.17 -17.60
C ALA A 200 2.97 -4.06 -18.30
N GLY A 201 2.35 -3.27 -19.18
CA GLY A 201 3.01 -2.15 -19.87
C GLY A 201 3.46 -1.06 -18.90
N TRP A 202 2.62 -0.71 -17.93
CA TRP A 202 3.00 0.22 -16.86
C TRP A 202 4.11 -0.35 -15.97
N SER A 203 4.06 -1.66 -15.71
CA SER A 203 5.10 -2.34 -14.94
C SER A 203 6.46 -2.28 -15.63
N LYS A 204 6.50 -2.56 -16.94
CA LYS A 204 7.69 -2.43 -17.78
C LYS A 204 8.26 -1.02 -17.79
N ALA A 205 7.41 0.00 -17.89
CA ALA A 205 7.84 1.39 -17.88
C ALA A 205 8.40 1.84 -16.52
N GLY A 206 8.01 1.18 -15.43
CA GLY A 206 8.40 1.53 -14.06
C GLY A 206 9.70 0.91 -13.56
N LEU A 207 10.21 -0.10 -14.26
CA LEU A 207 11.34 -0.93 -13.83
C LEU A 207 12.59 -0.73 -14.71
N PRO A 208 13.81 -0.89 -14.15
CA PRO A 208 15.03 -1.02 -14.93
C PRO A 208 14.95 -2.15 -15.96
N ALA A 209 15.65 -1.99 -17.10
CA ALA A 209 15.55 -2.93 -18.22
C ALA A 209 16.04 -4.35 -17.88
N ASP A 210 17.07 -4.46 -17.04
CA ASP A 210 17.60 -5.71 -16.52
C ASP A 210 16.63 -6.39 -15.54
N GLU A 211 16.00 -5.64 -14.64
CA GLU A 211 14.96 -6.16 -13.75
C GLU A 211 13.74 -6.66 -14.53
N TRP A 212 13.32 -5.93 -15.57
CA TRP A 212 12.23 -6.38 -16.46
C TRP A 212 12.62 -7.65 -17.24
N ALA A 213 13.85 -7.73 -17.75
CA ALA A 213 14.32 -8.91 -18.47
C ALA A 213 14.32 -10.17 -17.58
N GLU A 214 14.70 -10.04 -16.31
CA GLU A 214 14.62 -11.14 -15.34
C GLU A 214 13.16 -11.57 -15.07
N LEU A 215 12.22 -10.61 -14.98
CA LEU A 215 10.79 -10.91 -14.83
C LEU A 215 10.21 -11.60 -16.07
N VAL A 216 10.60 -11.21 -17.28
CA VAL A 216 10.20 -11.89 -18.52
C VAL A 216 10.74 -13.32 -18.57
N ARG A 217 11.97 -13.56 -18.07
CA ARG A 217 12.53 -14.91 -17.96
C ARG A 217 11.70 -15.80 -17.02
N ARG A 218 11.19 -15.24 -15.92
CA ARG A 218 10.37 -15.94 -14.92
C ARG A 218 8.91 -16.10 -15.35
N VAL A 219 8.36 -15.10 -16.04
CA VAL A 219 6.96 -15.02 -16.51
C VAL A 219 6.95 -14.76 -18.02
N PRO A 220 7.12 -15.79 -18.87
CA PRO A 220 7.29 -15.63 -20.32
C PRO A 220 6.15 -14.90 -21.04
N GLN A 221 4.94 -14.89 -20.45
CA GLN A 221 3.78 -14.15 -20.97
C GLN A 221 4.02 -12.64 -21.03
N LEU A 222 4.95 -12.11 -20.24
CA LEU A 222 5.32 -10.69 -20.27
C LEU A 222 6.09 -10.31 -21.55
N ALA A 223 6.62 -11.28 -22.30
CA ALA A 223 7.37 -11.01 -23.53
C ALA A 223 6.51 -10.38 -24.64
N SER A 224 5.17 -10.51 -24.55
CA SER A 224 4.24 -9.90 -25.51
C SER A 224 3.93 -8.42 -25.22
N VAL A 225 4.57 -7.84 -24.21
CA VAL A 225 4.37 -6.47 -23.69
C VAL A 225 5.67 -5.68 -23.81
#